data_AF-A0AA39QFF5-F1
#
_entry.id   AF-A0AA39QFF5-F1
#
_cell.length_a   1.000
_cell.length_b   1.000
_cell.length_c   1.000
_cell.angle_alpha   90.00
_cell.angle_beta   90.00
_cell.angle_gamma   90.00
#
_symmetry.space_group_name_H-M   'P 1'
#
loop_
_entity.id
_entity.type
_entity.pdbx_description
1 polymer ?
#
loop_
_entity_poly.entity_id
_entity_poly.type
_entity_poly.pdbx_seq_one_letter_code
_entity_poly.pdbx_strand_id
1 'polypeptide(L)'
;MSSISNYFSEKMSRDCIMPCEKSRYSLARVSFKVDPERPCKQGDVQVEIMGGFPVVFIGYELEDDALDIYRSSNCHREAVKSLLHVVESETSRPASIVRYDDSKGQTHQFVCCFVDLSGRTYSPKEIDAIPVPSEFFGVPKRVKTRGELERKFSPSAMVNSYGADGKTRVDAGAVIGELPASFP
;
A
#
# COMPACT_ATOMS: atom_id res chain seq x y z
N MET A 1 -39.34 -21.44 -4.95
CA MET A 1 -40.08 -20.27 -4.43
C MET A 1 -39.45 -19.93 -3.09
N SER A 2 -38.43 -19.06 -3.11
CA SER A 2 -38.51 -17.63 -2.71
C SER A 2 -38.25 -17.48 -1.20
N SER A 3 -37.05 -17.03 -0.81
CA SER A 3 -36.69 -15.63 -0.46
C SER A 3 -36.99 -15.33 1.03
N ILE A 4 -35.97 -15.24 1.89
CA ILE A 4 -35.13 -14.08 2.24
C ILE A 4 -35.81 -13.11 3.24
N SER A 5 -34.99 -12.76 4.25
CA SER A 5 -34.99 -11.57 5.11
C SER A 5 -36.02 -11.45 6.21
N ASN A 6 -35.52 -11.47 7.44
CA ASN A 6 -35.84 -10.41 8.39
C ASN A 6 -34.56 -9.83 9.00
N TYR A 7 -34.51 -8.51 8.92
CA TYR A 7 -33.67 -7.57 9.66
C TYR A 7 -33.64 -7.89 11.16
N PHE A 8 -32.48 -7.75 11.80
CA PHE A 8 -32.34 -6.75 12.88
C PHE A 8 -30.87 -6.45 13.20
N SER A 9 -30.62 -5.14 13.28
CA SER A 9 -29.41 -4.46 13.74
C SER A 9 -29.15 -4.75 15.22
N GLU A 10 -27.91 -5.01 15.62
CA GLU A 10 -27.46 -4.62 16.95
C GLU A 10 -25.93 -4.45 17.06
N LYS A 11 -25.56 -3.23 17.48
CA LYS A 11 -24.45 -2.85 18.36
C LYS A 11 -23.00 -3.05 17.89
N MET A 12 -22.47 -1.92 17.40
CA MET A 12 -21.16 -1.42 17.84
C MET A 12 -21.04 -1.55 19.36
N SER A 13 -20.13 -2.41 19.83
CA SER A 13 -19.55 -2.30 21.17
C SER A 13 -18.06 -2.01 21.02
N ARG A 14 -17.68 -0.95 21.72
CA ARG A 14 -16.31 -0.54 22.01
C ARG A 14 -15.59 -1.70 22.68
N ASP A 15 -14.34 -1.95 22.26
CA ASP A 15 -13.18 -2.26 23.11
C ASP A 15 -12.03 -2.76 22.23
N CYS A 16 -11.16 -1.83 21.81
CA CYS A 16 -9.80 -2.16 21.42
C CYS A 16 -8.85 -1.28 22.24
N ILE A 17 -8.76 -1.58 23.55
CA ILE A 17 -7.58 -1.26 24.34
C ILE A 17 -6.55 -2.32 23.98
N MET A 18 -5.53 -1.98 23.17
CA MET A 18 -4.41 -2.89 22.93
C MET A 18 -3.30 -2.64 23.97
N PRO A 19 -2.79 -3.69 24.62
CA PRO A 19 -1.81 -3.59 25.69
C PRO A 19 -0.42 -3.30 25.15
N CYS A 20 0.31 -2.51 25.93
CA CYS A 20 1.74 -2.27 25.79
C CYS A 20 2.53 -3.55 26.14
N GLU A 21 3.09 -4.25 25.15
CA GLU A 21 4.06 -5.32 25.39
C GLU A 21 5.34 -5.15 24.55
N LYS A 22 6.36 -4.66 25.25
CA LYS A 22 7.80 -4.94 25.15
C LYS A 22 8.33 -5.48 23.81
N SER A 23 9.00 -4.56 23.12
CA SER A 23 10.10 -4.78 22.19
C SER A 23 11.03 -5.93 22.60
N ARG A 24 11.13 -6.94 21.74
CA ARG A 24 12.27 -7.87 21.67
C ARG A 24 12.64 -8.04 20.20
N TYR A 25 13.62 -7.27 19.75
CA TYR A 25 14.30 -7.52 18.49
C TYR A 25 15.00 -8.88 18.57
N SER A 26 14.53 -9.87 17.83
CA SER A 26 15.25 -11.12 17.61
C SER A 26 16.14 -10.99 16.38
N LEU A 27 17.44 -11.20 16.57
CA LEU A 27 18.44 -11.30 15.51
C LEU A 27 18.05 -12.43 14.54
N ALA A 28 17.72 -12.07 13.29
CA ALA A 28 17.36 -13.03 12.27
C ALA A 28 18.60 -13.76 11.74
N ARG A 29 18.55 -15.10 11.79
CA ARG A 29 19.45 -16.01 11.10
C ARG A 29 19.09 -16.01 9.62
N VAL A 30 20.05 -15.68 8.76
CA VAL A 30 19.89 -15.69 7.29
C VAL A 30 20.20 -17.09 6.77
N SER A 31 19.25 -17.70 6.06
CA SER A 31 19.47 -18.90 5.25
C SER A 31 19.07 -18.61 3.82
N PHE A 32 20.04 -18.62 2.92
CA PHE A 32 19.85 -18.42 1.48
C PHE A 32 19.52 -19.76 0.81
N LYS A 33 18.42 -19.83 0.06
CA LYS A 33 18.28 -20.75 -1.07
C LYS A 33 18.38 -19.92 -2.34
N VAL A 34 19.50 -20.05 -3.03
CA VAL A 34 19.73 -19.45 -4.35
C VAL A 34 19.28 -20.47 -5.38
N ASP A 35 18.21 -20.16 -6.12
CA ASP A 35 17.87 -20.88 -7.35
C ASP A 35 18.82 -20.44 -8.47
N PRO A 36 19.58 -21.35 -9.11
CA PRO A 36 20.69 -20.98 -9.99
C PRO A 36 20.33 -20.63 -11.45
N GLU A 37 19.05 -20.55 -11.85
CA GLU A 37 18.69 -20.45 -13.29
C GLU A 37 17.78 -19.27 -13.71
N ARG A 38 18.14 -18.02 -13.41
CA ARG A 38 17.74 -16.87 -14.26
C ARG A 38 18.59 -15.61 -14.01
N PRO A 39 19.24 -15.04 -15.05
CA PRO A 39 20.14 -13.91 -14.85
C PRO A 39 19.35 -12.59 -14.80
N CYS A 40 18.88 -12.20 -13.62
CA CYS A 40 18.62 -10.80 -13.32
C CYS A 40 19.96 -10.15 -12.96
N LYS A 41 20.66 -9.55 -13.93
CA LYS A 41 21.88 -8.77 -13.63
C LYS A 41 21.51 -7.44 -12.96
N GLN A 42 21.71 -7.42 -11.64
CA GLN A 42 22.52 -6.48 -10.84
C GLN A 42 22.26 -4.96 -11.05
N GLY A 43 21.89 -4.18 -10.05
CA GLY A 43 21.66 -4.46 -8.64
C GLY A 43 21.13 -3.19 -8.00
N ASP A 44 19.88 -3.24 -7.55
CA ASP A 44 19.41 -2.42 -6.45
C ASP A 44 19.05 -3.42 -5.37
N VAL A 45 19.63 -3.22 -4.19
CA VAL A 45 19.30 -4.00 -3.00
C VAL A 45 17.78 -3.93 -2.83
N GLN A 46 17.10 -5.04 -3.09
CA GLN A 46 15.75 -5.25 -2.60
C GLN A 46 15.87 -5.25 -1.09
N VAL A 47 15.50 -4.14 -0.48
CA VAL A 47 15.14 -4.12 0.93
C VAL A 47 13.72 -4.70 1.00
N GLU A 48 13.59 -6.00 0.68
CA GLU A 48 12.44 -6.80 1.08
C GLU A 48 12.58 -7.01 2.58
N ILE A 49 12.07 -6.06 3.36
CA ILE A 49 12.00 -6.24 4.81
C ILE A 49 10.97 -7.34 5.03
N MET A 50 11.48 -8.54 5.29
CA MET A 50 10.72 -9.69 5.74
C MET A 50 10.02 -9.36 7.05
N GLY A 51 8.87 -8.69 6.94
CA GLY A 51 8.13 -8.15 8.08
C GLY A 51 7.19 -6.99 7.73
N GLY A 52 7.33 -6.36 6.56
CA GLY A 52 6.58 -5.14 6.22
C GLY A 52 6.74 -4.05 7.28
N PHE A 53 6.05 -2.92 7.11
CA PHE A 53 5.96 -1.90 8.15
C PHE A 53 4.50 -1.57 8.46
N PRO A 54 4.21 -1.02 9.65
CA PRO A 54 2.94 -0.37 9.86
C PRO A 54 2.80 0.80 8.87
N VAL A 55 1.72 0.81 8.11
CA VAL A 55 1.47 1.80 7.06
C VAL A 55 0.04 2.33 7.18
N VAL A 56 -0.08 3.66 7.13
CA VAL A 56 -1.36 4.34 6.81
C VAL A 56 -1.33 4.72 5.34
N PHE A 57 -2.38 4.41 4.59
CA PHE A 57 -2.44 4.70 3.17
C PHE A 57 -3.84 5.08 2.71
N ILE A 58 -3.89 5.89 1.64
CA ILE A 58 -5.12 6.31 0.97
C ILE A 58 -5.01 6.02 -0.51
N GLY A 59 -5.92 5.20 -1.02
CA GLY A 59 -5.80 4.65 -2.36
C GLY A 59 -7.00 3.85 -2.82
N TYR A 60 -6.94 3.45 -4.09
CA TYR A 60 -7.88 2.52 -4.69
C TYR A 60 -7.28 1.12 -4.69
N GLU A 61 -8.09 0.11 -4.37
CA GLU A 61 -7.67 -1.28 -4.54
C GLU A 61 -7.55 -1.60 -6.03
N LEU A 62 -6.52 -2.33 -6.42
CA LEU A 62 -6.30 -2.77 -7.80
C LEU A 62 -7.08 -4.07 -8.07
N GLU A 63 -7.57 -4.22 -9.30
CA GLU A 63 -8.02 -5.54 -9.77
C GLU A 63 -6.83 -6.50 -9.90
N ASP A 64 -7.08 -7.82 -9.78
CA ASP A 64 -6.01 -8.83 -9.83
C ASP A 64 -5.22 -8.81 -11.15
N ASP A 65 -5.86 -8.38 -12.25
CA ASP A 65 -5.29 -8.26 -13.59
C ASP A 65 -4.86 -6.82 -13.95
N ALA A 66 -4.92 -5.87 -13.01
CA ALA A 66 -4.63 -4.45 -13.27
C ALA A 66 -3.20 -4.21 -13.76
N LEU A 67 -2.27 -5.08 -13.37
CA LEU A 67 -0.86 -5.00 -13.78
C LEU A 67 -0.58 -5.70 -15.11
N ASP A 68 -1.49 -6.52 -15.64
CA ASP A 68 -1.23 -7.36 -16.81
C ASP A 68 -1.02 -6.54 -18.08
N ILE A 69 -1.72 -5.40 -18.21
CA ILE A 69 -1.55 -4.47 -19.33
C ILE A 69 -0.15 -3.82 -19.37
N TYR A 70 0.56 -3.81 -18.23
CA TYR A 70 1.91 -3.25 -18.10
C TYR A 70 3.01 -4.32 -18.15
N ARG A 71 2.65 -5.60 -18.24
CA ARG A 71 3.61 -6.71 -18.35
C ARG A 71 4.08 -6.88 -19.80
N SER A 72 4.90 -5.94 -20.28
CA SER A 72 5.56 -6.07 -21.58
C SER A 72 6.74 -7.06 -21.59
N SER A 73 7.29 -7.41 -20.41
CA SER A 73 8.60 -8.08 -20.30
C SER A 73 8.73 -9.16 -19.22
N ASN A 74 7.63 -9.76 -18.73
CA ASN A 74 7.63 -10.73 -17.61
C ASN A 74 8.22 -10.22 -16.28
N CYS A 75 8.60 -8.94 -16.17
CA CYS A 75 9.13 -8.37 -14.94
C CYS A 75 8.04 -7.60 -14.17
N HIS A 76 7.59 -8.15 -13.05
CA HIS A 76 6.59 -7.52 -12.18
C HIS A 76 7.04 -6.12 -11.70
N ARG A 77 8.33 -5.93 -11.42
CA ARG A 77 8.89 -4.63 -10.99
C ARG A 77 8.70 -3.54 -12.05
N GLU A 78 8.91 -3.87 -13.32
CA GLU A 78 8.74 -2.89 -14.41
C GLU A 78 7.27 -2.58 -14.69
N ALA A 79 6.37 -3.55 -14.50
CA ALA A 79 4.93 -3.30 -14.56
C ALA A 79 4.48 -2.34 -13.44
N VAL A 80 4.96 -2.55 -12.21
CA VAL A 80 4.70 -1.66 -11.07
C VAL A 80 5.20 -0.24 -11.33
N LYS A 81 6.45 -0.09 -11.81
CA LYS A 81 7.00 1.23 -12.18
C LYS A 81 6.18 1.91 -13.28
N SER A 82 5.76 1.16 -14.28
CA SER A 82 4.96 1.68 -15.40
C SER A 82 3.60 2.17 -14.94
N LEU A 83 2.89 1.42 -14.10
CA LEU A 83 1.62 1.83 -13.52
C LEU A 83 1.78 3.10 -12.69
N LEU A 84 2.80 3.14 -11.82
CA LEU A 84 3.09 4.33 -11.02
C LEU A 84 3.35 5.54 -11.90
N HIS A 85 4.14 5.40 -12.97
CA HIS A 85 4.41 6.51 -13.88
C HIS A 85 3.14 7.04 -14.56
N VAL A 86 2.21 6.16 -14.97
CA VAL A 86 0.91 6.58 -15.53
C VAL A 86 0.13 7.40 -14.51
N VAL A 87 0.05 6.94 -13.27
CA VAL A 87 -0.68 7.63 -12.20
C VAL A 87 -0.04 8.98 -11.86
N GLU A 88 1.29 9.03 -11.75
CA GLU A 88 2.03 10.28 -11.49
C GLU A 88 1.88 11.27 -12.65
N SER A 89 1.79 10.80 -13.90
CA SER A 89 1.57 11.65 -15.08
C SER A 89 0.18 12.30 -15.11
N GLU A 90 -0.85 11.60 -14.62
CA GLU A 90 -2.22 12.09 -14.57
C GLU A 90 -2.45 13.03 -13.37
N THR A 91 -1.77 12.77 -12.26
CA THR A 91 -1.99 13.48 -11.00
C THR A 91 -0.96 14.56 -10.72
N SER A 92 0.15 14.56 -11.45
CA SER A 92 1.34 15.41 -11.21
C SER A 92 1.86 15.31 -9.77
N ARG A 93 1.62 14.18 -9.10
CA ARG A 93 1.96 13.93 -7.69
C ARG A 93 2.58 12.55 -7.52
N PRO A 94 3.44 12.33 -6.51
CA PRO A 94 4.01 11.02 -6.23
C PRO A 94 2.92 9.98 -5.92
N ALA A 95 3.09 8.77 -6.45
CA ALA A 95 2.21 7.64 -6.20
C ALA A 95 2.98 6.49 -5.56
N SER A 96 2.25 5.57 -4.93
CA SER A 96 2.81 4.36 -4.34
C SER A 96 1.90 3.15 -4.60
N ILE A 97 2.48 1.95 -4.70
CA ILE A 97 1.73 0.70 -4.61
C ILE A 97 1.95 0.12 -3.22
N VAL A 98 0.86 -0.10 -2.48
CA VAL A 98 0.86 -0.77 -1.18
C VAL A 98 0.32 -2.17 -1.35
N ARG A 99 1.07 -3.17 -0.90
CA ARG A 99 0.65 -4.57 -0.87
C ARG A 99 0.59 -5.03 0.58
N TYR A 100 -0.54 -5.58 1.02
CA TYR A 100 -0.65 -6.21 2.33
C TYR A 100 -1.47 -7.50 2.25
N ASP A 101 -1.25 -8.40 3.19
CA ASP A 101 -2.04 -9.62 3.34
C ASP A 101 -3.05 -9.42 4.48
N ASP A 102 -4.33 -9.70 4.24
CA ASP A 102 -5.36 -9.60 5.26
C ASP A 102 -5.29 -10.77 6.28
N SER A 103 -6.16 -10.73 7.29
CA SER A 103 -6.22 -11.78 8.31
C SER A 103 -6.65 -13.16 7.77
N LYS A 104 -7.15 -13.23 6.53
CA LYS A 104 -7.52 -14.46 5.83
C LYS A 104 -6.40 -14.93 4.89
N GLY A 105 -5.27 -14.22 4.84
CA GLY A 105 -4.16 -14.51 3.94
C GLY A 105 -4.41 -14.10 2.49
N GLN A 106 -5.40 -13.24 2.23
CA GLN A 106 -5.63 -12.66 0.91
C GLN A 106 -4.71 -11.45 0.70
N THR A 107 -3.96 -11.47 -0.39
CA THR A 107 -3.12 -10.34 -0.78
C THR A 107 -3.98 -9.27 -1.44
N HIS A 108 -3.93 -8.05 -0.92
CA HIS A 108 -4.52 -6.86 -1.53
C HIS A 108 -3.42 -5.93 -2.04
N GLN A 109 -3.67 -5.28 -3.18
CA GLN A 109 -2.79 -4.27 -3.74
C GLN A 109 -3.56 -2.97 -3.93
N PHE A 110 -2.99 -1.86 -3.50
CA PHE A 110 -3.57 -0.54 -3.60
C PHE A 110 -2.64 0.37 -4.39
N VAL A 111 -3.22 1.19 -5.27
CA VAL A 111 -2.55 2.37 -5.80
C VAL A 111 -2.93 3.57 -4.92
N CYS A 112 -1.92 4.23 -4.36
CA CYS A 112 -2.08 5.21 -3.29
C CYS A 112 -1.52 6.58 -3.68
N CYS A 113 -2.25 7.64 -3.31
CA CYS A 113 -1.78 9.03 -3.37
C CYS A 113 -1.13 9.49 -2.06
N PHE A 114 -1.36 8.74 -0.98
CA PHE A 114 -0.80 9.00 0.33
C PHE A 114 -0.35 7.68 0.96
N VAL A 115 0.87 7.68 1.51
CA VAL A 115 1.44 6.59 2.30
C VAL A 115 2.29 7.18 3.41
N ASP A 116 2.04 6.78 4.66
CA ASP A 116 2.87 7.11 5.81
C ASP A 116 3.51 5.83 6.39
N LEU A 117 4.85 5.83 6.42
CA LEU A 117 5.72 4.76 6.93
C LEU A 117 6.36 5.11 8.28
N SER A 118 5.98 6.21 8.91
CA SER A 118 6.55 6.70 10.16
C SER A 118 6.16 5.88 11.39
N GLY A 119 5.15 5.01 11.27
CA GLY A 119 4.58 4.32 12.42
C GLY A 119 3.81 5.25 13.36
N ARG A 120 3.53 6.49 12.95
CA ARG A 120 2.65 7.40 13.69
C ARG A 120 1.28 6.76 13.86
N THR A 121 0.72 6.94 15.05
CA THR A 121 -0.69 6.58 15.31
C THR A 121 -1.59 7.72 14.84
N TYR A 122 -2.61 7.38 14.06
CA TYR A 122 -3.63 8.31 13.63
C TYR A 122 -4.96 7.99 14.31
N SER A 123 -5.66 9.01 14.77
CA SER A 123 -7.09 8.90 15.06
C SER A 123 -7.91 8.82 13.76
N PRO A 124 -9.12 8.25 13.78
CA PRO A 124 -9.96 8.20 12.58
C PRO A 124 -10.21 9.58 11.95
N LYS A 125 -10.41 10.59 12.79
CA LYS A 125 -10.59 11.98 12.34
C LYS A 125 -9.36 12.53 11.63
N GLU A 126 -8.16 12.17 12.07
CA GLU A 126 -6.93 12.57 11.42
C GLU A 126 -6.79 11.89 10.05
N ILE A 127 -7.06 10.58 9.97
CA ILE A 127 -7.03 9.84 8.69
C ILE A 127 -8.02 10.45 7.68
N ASP A 128 -9.25 10.75 8.12
CA ASP A 128 -10.29 11.33 7.28
C ASP A 128 -9.95 12.75 6.81
N ALA A 129 -9.16 13.49 7.60
CA ALA A 129 -8.74 14.85 7.29
C ALA A 129 -7.58 14.93 6.30
N ILE A 130 -6.91 13.81 5.98
CA ILE A 130 -5.83 13.80 4.99
C ILE A 130 -6.44 14.09 3.60
N PRO A 131 -5.99 15.16 2.91
CA PRO A 131 -6.55 15.57 1.64
C PRO A 131 -6.20 14.56 0.56
N VAL A 132 -7.18 14.33 -0.32
CA VAL A 132 -6.99 13.55 -1.54
C VAL A 132 -6.92 14.54 -2.69
N PRO A 133 -5.87 14.49 -3.54
CA PRO A 133 -5.78 15.36 -4.70
C PRO A 133 -7.01 15.18 -5.61
N SER A 134 -7.57 16.27 -6.13
CA SER A 134 -8.75 16.22 -7.03
C SER A 134 -8.51 15.33 -8.24
N GLU A 135 -7.29 15.33 -8.75
CA GLU A 135 -6.85 14.59 -9.93
C GLU A 135 -6.84 13.09 -9.64
N PHE A 136 -6.62 12.69 -8.38
CA PHE A 136 -6.53 11.28 -7.99
C PHE A 136 -7.88 10.55 -8.13
N PHE A 137 -9.01 11.27 -8.04
CA PHE A 137 -10.34 10.71 -8.34
C PHE A 137 -10.50 10.32 -9.82
N GLY A 138 -9.58 10.73 -10.69
CA GLY A 138 -9.51 10.29 -12.09
C GLY A 138 -8.87 8.92 -12.30
N VAL A 139 -8.12 8.38 -11.32
CA VAL A 139 -7.34 7.14 -11.47
C VAL A 139 -8.16 5.93 -11.94
N PRO A 140 -9.39 5.67 -11.43
CA PRO A 140 -10.21 4.56 -11.90
C PRO A 140 -10.57 4.59 -13.39
N LYS A 141 -10.42 5.74 -14.07
CA LYS A 141 -10.64 5.85 -15.53
C LYS A 141 -9.48 5.30 -16.36
N ARG A 142 -8.32 5.11 -15.75
CA ARG A 142 -7.05 4.73 -16.41
C ARG A 142 -6.50 3.40 -15.90
N VAL A 143 -6.71 3.11 -14.64
CA VAL A 143 -6.22 1.91 -13.95
C VAL A 143 -7.42 1.09 -13.52
N LYS A 144 -7.35 -0.24 -13.71
CA LYS A 144 -8.39 -1.15 -13.25
C LYS A 144 -8.36 -1.22 -11.72
N THR A 145 -9.40 -0.69 -11.09
CA THR A 145 -9.52 -0.60 -9.63
C THR A 145 -10.82 -1.21 -9.15
N ARG A 146 -10.81 -1.75 -7.93
CA ARG A 146 -11.98 -2.27 -7.24
C ARG A 146 -12.55 -1.21 -6.29
N GLY A 147 -13.87 -1.10 -6.28
CA GLY A 147 -14.60 -0.35 -5.26
C GLY A 147 -14.35 1.16 -5.28
N GLU A 148 -14.43 1.76 -4.10
CA GLU A 148 -14.27 3.20 -3.87
C GLU A 148 -12.88 3.53 -3.30
N LEU A 149 -12.61 4.82 -3.08
CA LEU A 149 -11.37 5.25 -2.45
C LEU A 149 -11.37 4.85 -0.98
N GLU A 150 -10.31 4.18 -0.54
CA GLU A 150 -10.19 3.69 0.82
C GLU A 150 -9.09 4.41 1.59
N ARG A 151 -9.29 4.52 2.91
CA ARG A 151 -8.29 4.97 3.87
C ARG A 151 -8.05 3.83 4.86
N LYS A 152 -6.84 3.29 4.89
CA LYS A 152 -6.53 2.06 5.63
C LYS A 152 -5.27 2.19 6.46
N PHE A 153 -5.26 1.42 7.54
CA PHE A 153 -4.06 1.10 8.30
C PHE A 153 -3.78 -0.39 8.14
N SER A 154 -2.53 -0.74 7.82
CA SER A 154 -2.03 -2.10 7.89
C SER A 154 -0.88 -2.18 8.88
N PRO A 155 -0.84 -3.15 9.82
CA PRO A 155 0.30 -3.34 10.70
C PRO A 155 1.54 -3.87 9.96
N SER A 156 1.36 -4.44 8.77
CA SER A 156 2.44 -4.93 7.92
C SER A 156 2.05 -4.80 6.45
N ALA A 157 2.76 -3.95 5.72
CA ALA A 157 2.62 -3.83 4.27
C ALA A 157 3.98 -3.66 3.59
N MET A 158 4.04 -4.07 2.33
CA MET A 158 5.11 -3.73 1.39
C MET A 158 4.70 -2.49 0.60
N VAL A 159 5.62 -1.55 0.44
CA VAL A 159 5.38 -0.32 -0.32
C VAL A 159 6.39 -0.19 -1.44
N ASN A 160 5.90 0.14 -2.63
CA ASN A 160 6.71 0.47 -3.80
C ASN A 160 6.41 1.91 -4.21
N SER A 161 7.41 2.78 -4.22
CA SER A 161 7.31 4.13 -4.80
C SER A 161 8.66 4.50 -5.40
N TYR A 162 8.66 5.12 -6.58
CA TYR A 162 9.88 5.37 -7.35
C TYR A 162 9.94 6.81 -7.86
N GLY A 163 11.04 7.51 -7.56
CA GLY A 163 11.38 8.81 -8.12
C GLY A 163 11.48 8.80 -9.64
N ALA A 164 11.49 10.00 -10.23
CA ALA A 164 11.72 10.18 -11.67
C ALA A 164 13.11 9.66 -12.12
N ASP A 165 14.06 9.55 -11.19
CA ASP A 165 15.38 8.95 -11.38
C ASP A 165 15.38 7.40 -11.27
N GLY A 166 14.21 6.80 -11.05
CA GLY A 166 14.03 5.36 -10.88
C GLY A 166 14.39 4.83 -9.49
N LYS A 167 14.86 5.67 -8.56
CA LYS A 167 15.21 5.27 -7.20
C LYS A 167 13.99 5.17 -6.31
N THR A 168 14.04 4.29 -5.30
CA THR A 168 12.95 4.16 -4.34
C THR A 168 12.79 5.43 -3.50
N ARG A 169 11.54 5.85 -3.24
CA ARG A 169 11.19 6.90 -2.26
C ARG A 169 10.94 6.33 -0.86
N VAL A 170 10.94 5.01 -0.74
CA VAL A 170 10.61 4.28 0.48
C VAL A 170 11.82 4.28 1.39
N ASP A 171 11.72 5.03 2.48
CA ASP A 171 12.66 5.01 3.61
C ASP A 171 11.87 4.88 4.93
N ALA A 172 12.52 4.38 5.97
CA ALA A 172 11.92 4.30 7.29
C ALA A 172 11.61 5.72 7.79
N GLY A 173 10.37 5.98 8.22
CA GLY A 173 9.96 7.35 8.59
C GLY A 173 9.39 8.19 7.45
N ALA A 174 9.40 7.70 6.20
CA ALA A 174 8.96 8.50 5.07
C ALA A 174 7.44 8.70 5.03
N VAL A 175 7.03 9.90 4.63
CA VAL A 175 5.66 10.22 4.24
C VAL A 175 5.68 10.56 2.75
N ILE A 176 4.89 9.83 1.97
CA ILE A 176 4.77 10.00 0.52
C ILE A 176 3.36 10.54 0.25
N GLY A 177 3.28 11.79 -0.17
CA GLY A 177 2.02 12.52 -0.34
C GLY A 177 1.99 13.80 0.50
N GLU A 178 0.84 14.46 0.55
CA GLU A 178 0.66 15.70 1.32
C GLU A 178 -0.04 15.42 2.65
N LEU A 179 0.54 15.92 3.75
CA LEU A 179 -0.14 16.05 5.02
C LEU A 179 -0.76 17.45 5.13
N PRO A 180 -1.89 17.60 5.84
CA PRO A 180 -2.40 18.93 6.17
C PRO A 180 -1.38 19.73 6.97
N ALA A 181 -1.28 21.03 6.73
CA ALA A 181 -0.34 21.93 7.43
C ALA A 181 -0.54 21.97 8.96
N SER A 182 -1.68 21.48 9.46
CA SER A 182 -2.01 21.38 10.88
C SER A 182 -1.54 20.07 11.54
N PHE A 183 -0.87 19.18 10.81
CA PHE A 183 -0.35 17.94 11.38
C PHE A 183 1.04 18.22 11.98
N PRO A 184 1.25 17.95 13.28
CA PRO A 184 2.56 18.05 13.92
C PRO A 184 3.52 16.97 13.40
#